data_AF-A0A4Q3CI38-F1
#
_entry.id   AF-A0A4Q3CI38-F1
#
_cell.length_a   1.000
_cell.length_b   1.000
_cell.length_c   1.000
_cell.angle_alpha   90.00
_cell.angle_beta   90.00
_cell.angle_gamma   90.00
#
_symmetry.space_group_name_H-M   'P 1'
#
loop_
_entity.id
_entity.type
_entity.pdbx_description
1 polymer ?
#
loop_
_entity_poly.entity_id
_entity_poly.type
_entity_poly.pdbx_seq_one_letter_code
_entity_poly.pdbx_strand_id
1 'polypeptide(L)'
;RRRQQRKDEIDHTNELLDKQKKLYEEIMDHLDGYLGNKPVRVGNQAYEHIQNDIYGQVLISLLPLYTDHRFIFRERKDSVRWIESILNKIDRTIDEKDAGIWEFRNMANIHCYSNLFQWAGCNAAAKMAITIGDKELEGRANSLRDRAAAHIESCYDPVRKVYTNAANSPHLDASTLQLIMMNYLDPASQRAKDHLIALEKELKTPNGLFYRYLHADDFGKPKTTFLICAFWYVEALACVGRLDDAMREFENLMQYCNHLLLFSEDVDEETGAQWGNFPQAYSHVGLMNAAYRIAIKLDRPVFL
;
A
#
# COMPACT_ATOMS: atom_id res chain seq x y z
N ARG A 1 13.93 -4.87 -35.33
CA ARG A 1 12.55 -4.64 -34.81
C ARG A 1 12.25 -5.48 -33.56
N ARG A 2 13.27 -5.71 -32.72
CA ARG A 2 13.26 -6.43 -31.45
C ARG A 2 14.33 -5.75 -30.61
N ARG A 3 14.06 -5.56 -29.30
CA ARG A 3 15.00 -5.08 -28.26
C ARG A 3 15.56 -3.67 -28.51
N GLN A 4 15.03 -2.67 -27.80
CA GLN A 4 15.78 -1.55 -27.18
C GLN A 4 14.74 -0.57 -26.54
N GLN A 5 14.05 -1.01 -25.49
CA GLN A 5 13.06 -0.21 -24.74
C GLN A 5 13.30 -0.42 -23.26
N ARG A 6 14.26 0.32 -22.71
CA ARG A 6 14.54 0.43 -21.27
C ARG A 6 15.21 1.77 -21.08
N LYS A 7 14.50 2.81 -20.63
CA LYS A 7 15.07 3.73 -19.60
C LYS A 7 14.25 4.91 -19.08
N ASP A 8 13.07 5.24 -19.58
CA ASP A 8 12.53 6.58 -19.23
C ASP A 8 11.42 6.61 -18.16
N GLU A 9 11.27 5.55 -17.37
CA GLU A 9 10.63 5.55 -16.02
C GLU A 9 11.44 4.67 -15.05
N ILE A 10 12.78 4.64 -15.22
CA ILE A 10 13.68 3.98 -14.27
C ILE A 10 14.15 5.05 -13.28
N ASP A 11 13.37 5.31 -12.23
CA ASP A 11 13.96 5.91 -11.03
C ASP A 11 13.54 5.29 -9.70
N HIS A 12 12.66 4.28 -9.68
CA HIS A 12 12.43 3.50 -8.44
C HIS A 12 13.25 2.20 -8.36
N THR A 13 13.89 1.75 -9.45
CA THR A 13 14.74 0.55 -9.45
C THR A 13 16.24 0.81 -9.41
N ASN A 14 16.69 2.07 -9.55
CA ASN A 14 18.11 2.44 -9.43
C ASN A 14 18.51 2.93 -8.02
N GLU A 15 17.56 3.11 -7.11
CA GLU A 15 17.84 3.62 -5.75
C GLU A 15 18.78 2.72 -4.93
N LEU A 16 18.91 1.44 -5.30
CA LEU A 16 19.86 0.53 -4.66
C LEU A 16 21.28 0.54 -5.27
N LEU A 17 21.50 1.21 -6.41
CA LEU A 17 22.79 1.22 -7.10
C LEU A 17 23.49 2.59 -7.13
N ASP A 18 22.76 3.70 -7.04
CA ASP A 18 23.38 5.02 -6.97
C ASP A 18 23.40 5.55 -5.52
N LYS A 19 24.60 5.75 -4.96
CA LYS A 19 24.82 6.12 -3.54
C LYS A 19 24.52 7.60 -3.24
N GLN A 20 23.72 8.26 -4.07
CA GLN A 20 23.46 9.68 -3.94
C GLN A 20 22.48 9.94 -2.80
N LYS A 21 22.91 10.77 -1.83
CA LYS A 21 22.10 11.12 -0.65
C LYS A 21 21.04 12.18 -0.93
N LYS A 22 21.05 12.79 -2.11
CA LYS A 22 20.13 13.84 -2.53
C LYS A 22 19.70 13.52 -3.96
N LEU A 23 18.40 13.39 -4.18
CA LEU A 23 17.80 13.00 -5.47
C LEU A 23 16.96 14.16 -6.02
N TYR A 24 17.57 15.34 -6.17
CA TYR A 24 16.86 16.47 -6.76
C TYR A 24 16.42 16.13 -8.18
N GLU A 25 15.19 16.48 -8.50
CA GLU A 25 14.62 16.24 -9.82
C GLU A 25 14.98 17.39 -10.78
N GLU A 26 15.49 17.05 -11.95
CA GLU A 26 15.81 17.98 -13.02
C GLU A 26 15.05 17.63 -14.30
N ILE A 27 14.51 18.66 -14.99
CA ILE A 27 13.85 18.48 -16.29
C ILE A 27 14.90 18.54 -17.40
N MET A 28 14.88 17.52 -18.27
CA MET A 28 15.77 17.40 -19.42
C MET A 28 15.05 17.83 -20.70
N ASP A 29 14.89 19.15 -20.89
CA ASP A 29 14.16 19.73 -22.03
C ASP A 29 14.71 19.33 -23.42
N HIS A 30 15.99 18.92 -23.45
CA HIS A 30 16.69 18.50 -24.66
C HIS A 30 16.41 17.05 -25.07
N LEU A 31 15.73 16.27 -24.22
CA LEU A 31 15.35 14.90 -24.51
C LEU A 31 13.89 14.84 -24.97
N ASP A 32 13.64 14.10 -26.04
CA ASP A 32 12.28 13.94 -26.57
C ASP A 32 11.41 12.98 -25.75
N GLY A 33 12.05 12.17 -24.90
CA GLY A 33 11.42 11.13 -24.11
C GLY A 33 10.88 9.96 -24.92
N TYR A 34 10.58 8.87 -24.23
CA TYR A 34 10.06 7.67 -24.86
C TYR A 34 8.70 7.93 -25.55
N LEU A 35 8.60 7.60 -26.84
CA LEU A 35 7.42 7.89 -27.69
C LEU A 35 7.01 9.37 -27.74
N GLY A 36 7.94 10.29 -27.45
CA GLY A 36 7.65 11.73 -27.42
C GLY A 36 6.98 12.19 -26.12
N ASN A 37 6.93 11.34 -25.09
CA ASN A 37 6.41 11.71 -23.77
C ASN A 37 7.33 12.74 -23.11
N LYS A 38 6.76 13.88 -22.71
CA LYS A 38 7.47 14.99 -22.06
C LYS A 38 6.71 15.44 -20.80
N PRO A 39 7.41 16.00 -19.81
CA PRO A 39 8.86 16.22 -19.75
C PRO A 39 9.65 14.94 -19.37
N VAL A 40 10.90 14.84 -19.82
CA VAL A 40 11.86 13.84 -19.29
C VAL A 40 12.46 14.39 -18.00
N ARG A 41 12.48 13.57 -16.95
CA ARG A 41 12.97 13.93 -15.61
C ARG A 41 14.11 13.00 -15.22
N VAL A 42 15.08 13.52 -14.49
CA VAL A 42 16.17 12.76 -13.87
C VAL A 42 16.18 13.10 -12.39
N GLY A 43 16.21 12.08 -11.52
CA GLY A 43 16.04 12.24 -10.08
C GLY A 43 14.60 11.96 -9.63
N ASN A 44 14.35 12.05 -8.33
CA ASN A 44 13.08 11.65 -7.74
C ASN A 44 12.62 12.66 -6.67
N GLN A 45 11.61 13.47 -7.01
CA GLN A 45 11.06 14.47 -6.09
C GLN A 45 10.48 13.85 -4.80
N ALA A 46 10.13 12.55 -4.80
CA ALA A 46 9.68 11.85 -3.61
C ALA A 46 10.64 11.95 -2.42
N TYR A 47 11.94 12.18 -2.68
CA TYR A 47 12.95 12.45 -1.67
C TYR A 47 12.58 13.64 -0.75
N GLU A 48 11.77 14.59 -1.22
CA GLU A 48 11.32 15.76 -0.45
C GLU A 48 10.01 15.51 0.32
N HIS A 49 9.32 14.41 0.03
CA HIS A 49 8.01 14.13 0.57
C HIS A 49 8.10 13.51 1.96
N ILE A 50 7.25 13.99 2.87
CA ILE A 50 7.10 13.41 4.19
C ILE A 50 6.03 12.34 4.11
N GLN A 51 6.37 11.13 4.56
CA GLN A 51 5.47 9.98 4.66
C GLN A 51 5.47 9.47 6.10
N ASN A 52 4.31 9.50 6.76
CA ASN A 52 4.20 9.18 8.18
C ASN A 52 3.73 7.74 8.44
N ASP A 53 3.39 6.99 7.38
CA ASP A 53 2.99 5.59 7.42
C ASP A 53 4.18 4.65 7.69
N ILE A 54 5.38 5.03 7.24
CA ILE A 54 6.62 4.22 7.31
C ILE A 54 6.97 3.77 8.73
N TYR A 55 6.73 4.61 9.75
CA TYR A 55 7.01 4.26 11.13
C TYR A 55 6.18 3.06 11.61
N GLY A 56 4.93 3.00 11.15
CA GLY A 56 4.05 1.87 11.39
C GLY A 56 4.52 0.61 10.67
N GLN A 57 4.89 0.75 9.39
CA GLN A 57 5.43 -0.36 8.58
C GLN A 57 6.68 -0.99 9.22
N VAL A 58 7.59 -0.17 9.75
CA VAL A 58 8.79 -0.66 10.45
C VAL A 58 8.42 -1.49 11.67
N LEU A 59 7.50 -1.03 12.53
CA LEU A 59 7.08 -1.79 13.71
C LEU A 59 6.44 -3.13 13.35
N ILE A 60 5.63 -3.18 12.29
CA ILE A 60 5.04 -4.43 11.79
C ILE A 60 6.14 -5.37 11.30
N SER A 61 7.12 -4.86 10.56
CA SER A 61 8.22 -5.64 10.01
C SER A 61 9.14 -6.22 11.07
N LEU A 62 9.26 -5.55 12.22
CA LEU A 62 10.02 -6.03 13.36
C LEU A 62 9.29 -7.11 14.17
N LEU A 63 7.96 -7.13 14.15
CA LEU A 63 7.14 -8.02 14.99
C LEU A 63 7.55 -9.51 14.96
N PRO A 64 7.87 -10.13 13.79
CA PRO A 64 8.30 -11.52 13.75
C PRO A 64 9.52 -11.82 14.62
N LEU A 65 10.46 -10.87 14.77
CA LEU A 65 11.63 -11.01 15.63
C LEU A 65 11.25 -11.18 17.11
N TYR A 66 10.03 -10.80 17.48
CA TYR A 66 9.50 -10.87 18.84
C TYR A 66 8.62 -12.10 19.06
N THR A 67 7.74 -12.39 18.10
CA THR A 67 6.72 -13.44 18.24
C THR A 67 7.15 -14.81 17.73
N ASP A 68 8.18 -14.89 16.89
CA ASP A 68 8.69 -16.17 16.39
C ASP A 68 9.73 -16.74 17.37
N HIS A 69 9.37 -17.86 18.00
CA HIS A 69 10.20 -18.55 19.01
C HIS A 69 11.49 -19.17 18.46
N ARG A 70 11.68 -19.20 17.13
CA ARG A 70 12.93 -19.64 16.50
C ARG A 70 14.06 -18.63 16.70
N PHE A 71 13.75 -17.35 16.93
CA PHE A 71 14.75 -16.34 17.27
C PHE A 71 15.12 -16.41 18.75
N ILE A 72 16.42 -16.48 19.04
CA ILE A 72 16.94 -16.63 20.41
C ILE A 72 16.92 -15.26 21.12
N PHE A 73 16.30 -15.20 22.29
CA PHE A 73 16.04 -14.00 23.09
C PHE A 73 17.25 -13.11 23.41
N ARG A 74 18.48 -13.65 23.33
CA ARG A 74 19.71 -13.00 23.81
C ARG A 74 20.12 -11.75 23.00
N GLU A 75 19.45 -11.50 21.87
CA GLU A 75 19.71 -10.41 20.92
C GLU A 75 18.80 -9.18 21.11
N ARG A 76 17.85 -9.20 22.06
CA ARG A 76 16.84 -8.12 22.26
C ARG A 76 17.25 -7.01 23.24
N LYS A 77 18.54 -6.85 23.56
CA LYS A 77 18.99 -5.90 24.60
C LYS A 77 18.63 -4.44 24.32
N ASP A 78 18.51 -4.05 23.05
CA ASP A 78 18.16 -2.68 22.65
C ASP A 78 16.71 -2.54 22.13
N SER A 79 15.91 -3.60 22.23
CA SER A 79 14.55 -3.65 21.68
C SER A 79 13.64 -2.53 22.20
N VAL A 80 13.66 -2.27 23.51
CA VAL A 80 12.87 -1.20 24.15
C VAL A 80 13.19 0.14 23.49
N ARG A 81 14.48 0.49 23.41
CA ARG A 81 14.94 1.76 22.84
C ARG A 81 14.49 1.95 21.39
N TRP A 82 14.55 0.90 20.57
CA TRP A 82 14.10 0.97 19.18
C TRP A 82 12.60 1.15 19.06
N ILE A 83 11.81 0.36 19.81
CA ILE A 83 10.34 0.45 19.79
C ILE A 83 9.91 1.83 20.30
N GLU A 84 10.45 2.29 21.42
CA GLU A 84 10.20 3.62 21.96
C GLU A 84 10.57 4.73 20.97
N SER A 85 11.73 4.62 20.30
CA SER A 85 12.15 5.61 19.31
C SER A 85 11.16 5.71 18.14
N ILE A 86 10.59 4.60 17.70
CA ILE A 86 9.62 4.60 16.60
C ILE A 86 8.24 5.06 17.09
N LEU A 87 7.80 4.65 18.28
CA LEU A 87 6.57 5.19 18.89
C LEU A 87 6.67 6.70 19.14
N ASN A 88 7.84 7.20 19.52
CA ASN A 88 8.11 8.65 19.62
C ASN A 88 7.95 9.35 18.27
N LYS A 89 8.26 8.69 17.15
CA LYS A 89 8.04 9.24 15.81
C LYS A 89 6.55 9.29 15.49
N ILE A 90 5.83 8.18 15.68
CA ILE A 90 4.38 8.11 15.49
C ILE A 90 3.68 9.19 16.32
N ASP A 91 3.99 9.29 17.60
CA ASP A 91 3.40 10.28 18.53
C ASP A 91 3.55 11.73 18.04
N ARG A 92 4.68 12.04 17.41
CA ARG A 92 4.96 13.37 16.85
C ARG A 92 4.31 13.61 15.49
N THR A 93 3.96 12.58 14.75
CA THR A 93 3.52 12.70 13.34
C THR A 93 2.08 12.26 13.10
N ILE A 94 1.42 11.67 14.10
CA ILE A 94 0.05 11.12 13.98
C ILE A 94 -1.00 12.19 13.65
N ASP A 95 -0.78 13.43 14.09
CA ASP A 95 -1.66 14.57 13.82
C ASP A 95 -1.15 15.44 12.64
N GLU A 96 -0.02 15.05 12.04
CA GLU A 96 0.62 15.79 10.95
C GLU A 96 0.16 15.30 9.58
N LYS A 97 0.05 16.23 8.64
CA LYS A 97 -0.25 15.92 7.24
C LYS A 97 0.97 15.31 6.56
N ASP A 98 0.74 14.35 5.67
CA ASP A 98 1.78 13.71 4.86
C ASP A 98 1.35 13.59 3.40
N ALA A 99 2.27 13.17 2.52
CA ALA A 99 2.02 13.02 1.08
C ALA A 99 1.28 11.72 0.71
N GLY A 100 0.87 10.90 1.70
CA GLY A 100 0.33 9.57 1.50
C GLY A 100 1.30 8.58 0.86
N ILE A 101 0.81 7.34 0.65
CA ILE A 101 1.59 6.25 0.02
C ILE A 101 1.92 6.52 -1.45
N TRP A 102 1.16 7.40 -2.11
CA TRP A 102 1.34 7.74 -3.52
C TRP A 102 2.24 8.95 -3.74
N GLU A 103 2.81 9.52 -2.68
CA GLU A 103 3.81 10.59 -2.77
C GLU A 103 3.30 11.79 -3.57
N PHE A 104 2.09 12.26 -3.25
CA PHE A 104 1.50 13.42 -3.93
C PHE A 104 2.40 14.66 -3.76
N ARG A 105 2.75 15.34 -4.87
CA ARG A 105 3.72 16.45 -4.83
C ARG A 105 3.14 17.71 -4.23
N ASN A 106 1.86 18.00 -4.55
CA ASN A 106 1.20 19.25 -4.16
C ASN A 106 0.07 19.05 -3.14
N MET A 107 -0.06 17.85 -2.58
CA MET A 107 -1.11 17.53 -1.61
C MET A 107 -0.51 16.88 -0.37
N ALA A 108 -0.85 17.43 0.79
CA ALA A 108 -0.60 16.79 2.07
C ALA A 108 -1.90 16.73 2.87
N ASN A 109 -2.19 15.58 3.47
CA ASN A 109 -3.39 15.39 4.29
C ASN A 109 -3.17 14.40 5.44
N ILE A 110 -4.18 14.28 6.32
CA ILE A 110 -4.25 13.21 7.32
C ILE A 110 -4.86 12.00 6.61
N HIS A 111 -4.00 11.20 5.99
CA HIS A 111 -4.40 10.09 5.15
C HIS A 111 -4.91 8.89 5.97
N CYS A 112 -5.97 8.24 5.46
CA CYS A 112 -6.55 7.04 6.06
C CYS A 112 -5.51 5.90 6.09
N TYR A 113 -4.79 5.72 4.97
CA TYR A 113 -3.72 4.73 4.85
C TYR A 113 -2.58 4.94 5.86
N SER A 114 -2.12 6.18 6.02
CA SER A 114 -1.02 6.48 6.94
C SER A 114 -1.38 6.17 8.38
N ASN A 115 -2.60 6.53 8.78
CA ASN A 115 -3.10 6.21 10.11
C ASN A 115 -3.40 4.71 10.29
N LEU A 116 -3.80 4.00 9.23
CA LEU A 116 -3.92 2.53 9.27
C LEU A 116 -2.58 1.86 9.60
N PHE A 117 -1.48 2.29 8.98
CA PHE A 117 -0.17 1.74 9.29
C PHE A 117 0.33 2.17 10.67
N GLN A 118 0.08 3.40 11.11
CA GLN A 118 0.36 3.80 12.49
C GLN A 118 -0.43 2.97 13.51
N TRP A 119 -1.72 2.71 13.26
CA TRP A 119 -2.56 1.82 14.08
C TRP A 119 -1.98 0.40 14.12
N ALA A 120 -1.64 -0.16 12.97
CA ALA A 120 -1.10 -1.52 12.88
C ALA A 120 0.29 -1.63 13.53
N GLY A 121 1.14 -0.62 13.35
CA GLY A 121 2.43 -0.51 14.02
C GLY A 121 2.31 -0.40 15.53
N CYS A 122 1.34 0.36 16.04
CA CYS A 122 1.06 0.45 17.47
C CYS A 122 0.55 -0.89 18.03
N ASN A 123 -0.29 -1.62 17.30
CA ASN A 123 -0.68 -2.99 17.68
C ASN A 123 0.52 -3.95 17.72
N ALA A 124 1.42 -3.84 16.74
CA ALA A 124 2.66 -4.61 16.74
C ALA A 124 3.54 -4.26 17.95
N ALA A 125 3.73 -2.98 18.24
CA ALA A 125 4.48 -2.50 19.40
C ALA A 125 3.91 -3.00 20.72
N ALA A 126 2.57 -2.99 20.89
CA ALA A 126 1.93 -3.54 22.07
C ALA A 126 2.24 -5.04 22.25
N LYS A 127 2.18 -5.84 21.17
CA LYS A 127 2.57 -7.26 21.20
C LYS A 127 4.05 -7.47 21.54
N MET A 128 4.93 -6.64 20.98
CA MET A 128 6.36 -6.68 21.29
C MET A 128 6.61 -6.33 22.76
N ALA A 129 5.93 -5.31 23.29
CA ALA A 129 6.00 -4.86 24.68
C ALA A 129 5.56 -5.96 25.67
N ILE A 130 4.44 -6.64 25.39
CA ILE A 130 3.99 -7.80 26.17
C ILE A 130 5.05 -8.89 26.19
N THR A 131 5.68 -9.17 25.05
CA THR A 131 6.69 -10.23 24.91
C THR A 131 7.95 -9.96 25.73
N ILE A 132 8.34 -8.69 25.88
CA ILE A 132 9.50 -8.28 26.68
C ILE A 132 9.14 -7.92 28.13
N GLY A 133 7.86 -7.95 28.51
CA GLY A 133 7.39 -7.67 29.86
C GLY A 133 7.31 -6.17 30.22
N ASP A 134 7.22 -5.28 29.23
CA ASP A 134 7.20 -3.83 29.44
C ASP A 134 5.76 -3.28 29.40
N LYS A 135 5.21 -2.98 30.58
CA LYS A 135 3.83 -2.48 30.73
C LYS A 135 3.65 -1.01 30.39
N GLU A 136 4.68 -0.19 30.56
CA GLU A 136 4.61 1.23 30.21
C GLU A 136 4.58 1.38 28.69
N LEU A 137 5.45 0.65 27.99
CA LEU A 137 5.51 0.62 26.54
C LEU A 137 4.21 0.08 25.92
N GLU A 138 3.64 -0.97 26.52
CA GLU A 138 2.32 -1.50 26.12
C GLU A 138 1.23 -0.43 26.25
N GLY A 139 1.14 0.25 27.39
CA GLY A 139 0.16 1.32 27.63
C GLY A 139 0.29 2.46 26.63
N ARG A 140 1.52 2.89 26.34
CA ARG A 140 1.80 3.93 25.35
C ARG A 140 1.40 3.53 23.94
N ALA A 141 1.75 2.31 23.52
CA ALA A 141 1.37 1.79 22.21
C ALA A 141 -0.16 1.73 22.05
N ASN A 142 -0.89 1.30 23.09
CA ASN A 142 -2.36 1.29 23.08
C ASN A 142 -2.96 2.70 22.95
N SER A 143 -2.41 3.69 23.66
CA SER A 143 -2.89 5.08 23.56
C SER A 143 -2.71 5.64 22.14
N LEU A 144 -1.56 5.39 21.50
CA LEU A 144 -1.30 5.83 20.13
C LEU A 144 -2.16 5.07 19.10
N ARG A 145 -2.39 3.77 19.32
CA ARG A 145 -3.32 2.97 18.51
C ARG A 145 -4.72 3.60 18.49
N ASP A 146 -5.23 3.99 19.65
CA ASP A 146 -6.58 4.54 19.76
C ASP A 146 -6.69 5.92 19.10
N ARG A 147 -5.63 6.75 19.15
CA ARG A 147 -5.52 8.00 18.38
C ARG A 147 -5.55 7.75 16.87
N ALA A 148 -4.76 6.77 16.40
CA ALA A 148 -4.72 6.44 14.96
C ALA A 148 -6.08 5.92 14.48
N ALA A 149 -6.76 5.11 15.29
CA ALA A 149 -8.12 4.66 15.01
C ALA A 149 -9.11 5.84 14.88
N ALA A 150 -9.01 6.86 15.73
CA ALA A 150 -9.85 8.06 15.62
C ALA A 150 -9.65 8.78 14.27
N HIS A 151 -8.41 8.90 13.78
CA HIS A 151 -8.13 9.45 12.46
C HIS A 151 -8.68 8.59 11.32
N ILE A 152 -8.54 7.27 11.41
CA ILE A 152 -9.14 6.34 10.43
C ILE A 152 -10.65 6.52 10.39
N GLU A 153 -11.33 6.52 11.55
CA GLU A 153 -12.78 6.71 11.63
C GLU A 153 -13.24 8.09 11.12
N SER A 154 -12.43 9.13 11.24
CA SER A 154 -12.73 10.45 10.67
C SER A 154 -12.76 10.47 9.14
N CYS A 155 -12.19 9.45 8.48
CA CYS A 155 -12.23 9.27 7.03
C CYS A 155 -13.49 8.52 6.56
N TYR A 156 -14.35 8.06 7.46
CA TYR A 156 -15.55 7.31 7.08
C TYR A 156 -16.69 8.21 6.60
N ASP A 157 -17.17 7.96 5.39
CA ASP A 157 -18.38 8.57 4.84
C ASP A 157 -19.60 7.67 5.15
N PRO A 158 -20.49 8.06 6.07
CA PRO A 158 -21.64 7.24 6.44
C PRO A 158 -22.73 7.16 5.37
N VAL A 159 -22.76 8.11 4.42
CA VAL A 159 -23.77 8.15 3.34
C VAL A 159 -23.37 7.16 2.24
N ARG A 160 -22.11 7.22 1.80
CA ARG A 160 -21.56 6.27 0.82
C ARG A 160 -21.10 4.95 1.43
N LYS A 161 -21.03 4.87 2.77
CA LYS A 161 -20.59 3.72 3.57
C LYS A 161 -19.18 3.21 3.19
N VAL A 162 -18.26 4.16 3.05
CA VAL A 162 -16.91 3.91 2.53
C VAL A 162 -15.92 4.83 3.26
N TYR A 163 -14.69 4.36 3.44
CA TYR A 163 -13.60 5.22 3.90
C TYR A 163 -12.98 5.94 2.70
N THR A 164 -12.85 7.26 2.81
CA THR A 164 -12.19 8.10 1.81
C THR A 164 -10.68 8.11 2.02
N ASN A 165 -9.95 8.72 1.10
CA ASN A 165 -8.48 8.74 1.12
C ASN A 165 -7.89 9.48 2.34
N ALA A 166 -8.63 10.45 2.89
CA ALA A 166 -8.21 11.29 4.00
C ALA A 166 -9.42 11.97 4.68
N ALA A 167 -9.20 12.47 5.89
CA ALA A 167 -10.20 13.25 6.61
C ALA A 167 -10.63 14.49 5.80
N ASN A 168 -11.94 14.79 5.82
CA ASN A 168 -12.55 15.91 5.07
C ASN A 168 -12.32 15.86 3.55
N SER A 169 -11.98 14.71 2.99
CA SER A 169 -11.87 14.51 1.54
C SER A 169 -13.00 13.63 1.02
N PRO A 170 -13.64 13.97 -0.11
CA PRO A 170 -14.65 13.12 -0.73
C PRO A 170 -14.04 11.99 -1.58
N HIS A 171 -12.74 12.02 -1.85
CA HIS A 171 -12.12 11.13 -2.84
C HIS A 171 -11.84 9.73 -2.31
N LEU A 172 -12.11 8.71 -3.12
CA LEU A 172 -11.76 7.33 -2.81
C LEU A 172 -10.33 7.02 -3.25
N ASP A 173 -9.74 6.03 -2.58
CA ASP A 173 -8.38 5.56 -2.84
C ASP A 173 -8.29 4.05 -2.57
N ALA A 174 -7.69 3.32 -3.50
CA ALA A 174 -7.52 1.87 -3.44
C ALA A 174 -6.70 1.42 -2.23
N SER A 175 -5.85 2.29 -1.69
CA SER A 175 -5.07 2.02 -0.48
C SER A 175 -5.96 1.74 0.75
N THR A 176 -7.21 2.22 0.75
CA THR A 176 -8.20 1.92 1.80
C THR A 176 -8.76 0.49 1.74
N LEU A 177 -8.49 -0.31 0.69
CA LEU A 177 -8.74 -1.77 0.70
C LEU A 177 -7.95 -2.46 1.83
N GLN A 178 -6.81 -1.89 2.23
CA GLN A 178 -5.98 -2.39 3.33
C GLN A 178 -6.72 -2.42 4.66
N LEU A 179 -7.76 -1.60 4.85
CA LEU A 179 -8.61 -1.68 6.05
C LEU A 179 -9.22 -3.09 6.23
N ILE A 180 -9.54 -3.77 5.13
CA ILE A 180 -10.03 -5.16 5.14
C ILE A 180 -8.86 -6.13 5.33
N MET A 181 -7.79 -5.99 4.53
CA MET A 181 -6.68 -6.95 4.49
C MET A 181 -5.86 -6.98 5.79
N MET A 182 -5.78 -5.83 6.48
CA MET A 182 -5.14 -5.67 7.79
C MET A 182 -6.11 -5.90 8.96
N ASN A 183 -7.35 -6.32 8.67
CA ASN A 183 -8.36 -6.69 9.66
C ASN A 183 -8.72 -5.55 10.64
N TYR A 184 -8.59 -4.30 10.19
CA TYR A 184 -9.15 -3.13 10.88
C TYR A 184 -10.68 -3.17 10.78
N LEU A 185 -11.19 -3.41 9.57
CA LEU A 185 -12.55 -3.86 9.35
C LEU A 185 -12.59 -5.37 9.45
N ASP A 186 -13.48 -5.89 10.29
CA ASP A 186 -13.81 -7.32 10.28
C ASP A 186 -14.32 -7.70 8.87
N PRO A 187 -13.64 -8.60 8.13
CA PRO A 187 -14.03 -9.00 6.79
C PRO A 187 -15.43 -9.63 6.71
N ALA A 188 -15.97 -10.17 7.82
CA ALA A 188 -17.32 -10.70 7.86
C ALA A 188 -18.40 -9.61 7.99
N SER A 189 -18.01 -8.40 8.44
CA SER A 189 -18.93 -7.31 8.75
C SER A 189 -19.58 -6.73 7.49
N GLN A 190 -20.79 -6.17 7.66
CA GLN A 190 -21.46 -5.43 6.58
C GLN A 190 -20.65 -4.18 6.18
N ARG A 191 -19.91 -3.58 7.13
CA ARG A 191 -19.08 -2.40 6.87
C ARG A 191 -17.95 -2.70 5.88
N ALA A 192 -17.27 -3.84 6.02
CA ALA A 192 -16.24 -4.28 5.07
C ALA A 192 -16.83 -4.55 3.67
N LYS A 193 -18.01 -5.17 3.61
CA LYS A 193 -18.70 -5.48 2.34
C LYS A 193 -19.17 -4.21 1.62
N ASP A 194 -19.81 -3.30 2.35
CA ASP A 194 -20.28 -2.01 1.80
C ASP A 194 -19.08 -1.17 1.31
N HIS A 195 -17.98 -1.13 2.08
CA HIS A 195 -16.74 -0.45 1.71
C HIS A 195 -16.14 -1.00 0.41
N LEU A 196 -16.03 -2.33 0.29
CA LEU A 196 -15.53 -2.97 -0.93
C LEU A 196 -16.42 -2.67 -2.15
N ILE A 197 -17.74 -2.74 -2.01
CA ILE A 197 -18.69 -2.45 -3.10
C ILE A 197 -18.55 -0.99 -3.57
N ALA A 198 -18.39 -0.05 -2.65
CA ALA A 198 -18.23 1.36 -2.98
C ALA A 198 -16.93 1.61 -3.77
N LEU A 199 -15.81 1.02 -3.34
CA LEU A 199 -14.52 1.11 -4.04
C LEU A 199 -14.57 0.42 -5.41
N GLU A 200 -15.17 -0.77 -5.49
CA GLU A 200 -15.38 -1.51 -6.74
C GLU A 200 -16.15 -0.68 -7.76
N LYS A 201 -17.23 -0.01 -7.32
CA LYS A 201 -18.05 0.82 -8.21
C LYS A 201 -17.30 2.02 -8.79
N GLU A 202 -16.38 2.62 -8.03
CA GLU A 202 -15.71 3.86 -8.44
C GLU A 202 -14.36 3.60 -9.14
N LEU A 203 -13.56 2.66 -8.64
CA LEU A 203 -12.15 2.52 -9.03
C LEU A 203 -11.86 1.31 -9.92
N LYS A 204 -12.78 0.34 -10.04
CA LYS A 204 -12.60 -0.84 -10.89
C LYS A 204 -12.96 -0.52 -12.34
N THR A 205 -12.11 -0.94 -13.26
CA THR A 205 -12.36 -0.89 -14.70
C THR A 205 -13.19 -2.10 -15.17
N PRO A 206 -13.85 -2.05 -16.34
CA PRO A 206 -14.54 -3.20 -16.92
C PRO A 206 -13.63 -4.42 -17.14
N ASN A 207 -12.33 -4.19 -17.33
CA ASN A 207 -11.34 -5.24 -17.62
C ASN A 207 -10.64 -5.79 -16.36
N GLY A 208 -11.21 -5.55 -15.17
CA GLY A 208 -10.71 -6.08 -13.89
C GLY A 208 -9.51 -5.34 -13.29
N LEU A 209 -8.95 -4.37 -14.03
CA LEU A 209 -7.90 -3.48 -13.53
C LEU A 209 -8.47 -2.45 -12.55
N PHE A 210 -7.61 -1.81 -11.76
CA PHE A 210 -8.02 -0.95 -10.66
C PHE A 210 -7.17 0.32 -10.59
N TYR A 211 -7.82 1.47 -10.48
CA TYR A 211 -7.16 2.76 -10.30
C TYR A 211 -6.69 2.96 -8.85
N ARG A 212 -5.57 3.67 -8.65
CA ARG A 212 -5.19 4.17 -7.32
C ARG A 212 -6.28 5.09 -6.75
N TYR A 213 -6.71 6.04 -7.57
CA TYR A 213 -7.74 7.05 -7.32
C TYR A 213 -8.18 7.65 -8.66
N LEU A 214 -9.25 8.46 -8.69
CA LEU A 214 -9.75 9.12 -9.92
C LEU A 214 -9.76 10.66 -9.88
N HIS A 215 -9.39 11.27 -8.75
CA HIS A 215 -9.21 12.72 -8.70
C HIS A 215 -7.95 13.13 -9.47
N ALA A 216 -7.93 14.37 -9.94
CA ALA A 216 -6.76 14.89 -10.63
C ALA A 216 -5.58 15.02 -9.66
N ASP A 217 -4.43 14.45 -10.04
CA ASP A 217 -3.16 14.61 -9.36
C ASP A 217 -2.24 15.55 -10.17
N ASP A 218 -0.94 15.53 -9.86
CA ASP A 218 0.10 16.31 -10.53
C ASP A 218 0.28 15.97 -12.02
N PHE A 219 -0.23 14.81 -12.46
CA PHE A 219 -0.23 14.28 -13.83
C PHE A 219 -1.63 14.33 -14.49
N GLY A 220 -2.64 14.86 -13.79
CA GLY A 220 -4.02 14.96 -14.25
C GLY A 220 -4.90 13.81 -13.74
N LYS A 221 -5.97 13.48 -14.45
CA LYS A 221 -6.74 12.27 -14.12
C LYS A 221 -5.89 11.05 -14.49
N PRO A 222 -5.73 10.05 -13.61
CA PRO A 222 -4.97 8.85 -13.93
C PRO A 222 -5.45 8.22 -15.24
N LYS A 223 -4.51 7.98 -16.15
CA LYS A 223 -4.75 7.35 -17.46
C LYS A 223 -4.45 5.86 -17.45
N THR A 224 -3.69 5.42 -16.45
CA THR A 224 -3.29 4.03 -16.24
C THR A 224 -3.83 3.55 -14.91
N THR A 225 -4.03 2.24 -14.85
CA THR A 225 -4.36 1.51 -13.64
C THR A 225 -3.07 0.98 -13.01
N PHE A 226 -3.12 0.64 -11.72
CA PHE A 226 -1.95 0.21 -10.98
C PHE A 226 -2.13 -1.24 -10.53
N LEU A 227 -1.25 -2.15 -10.95
CA LEU A 227 -1.48 -3.59 -10.82
C LEU A 227 -1.57 -4.06 -9.37
N ILE A 228 -0.81 -3.47 -8.45
CA ILE A 228 -0.94 -3.82 -7.02
C ILE A 228 -2.34 -3.54 -6.48
N CYS A 229 -3.01 -2.47 -6.94
CA CYS A 229 -4.37 -2.14 -6.51
C CYS A 229 -5.38 -3.18 -7.00
N ALA A 230 -5.19 -3.71 -8.21
CA ALA A 230 -6.04 -4.79 -8.72
C ALA A 230 -5.83 -6.09 -7.92
N PHE A 231 -4.59 -6.42 -7.55
CA PHE A 231 -4.34 -7.55 -6.67
C PHE A 231 -4.85 -7.35 -5.24
N TRP A 232 -4.79 -6.13 -4.69
CA TRP A 232 -5.44 -5.80 -3.40
C TRP A 232 -6.95 -5.99 -3.47
N TYR A 233 -7.58 -5.66 -4.60
CA TYR A 233 -9.01 -5.92 -4.79
C TYR A 233 -9.32 -7.42 -4.80
N VAL A 234 -8.51 -8.24 -5.48
CA VAL A 234 -8.61 -9.71 -5.42
C VAL A 234 -8.46 -10.23 -3.99
N GLU A 235 -7.46 -9.75 -3.25
CA GLU A 235 -7.26 -10.12 -1.85
C GLU A 235 -8.45 -9.71 -0.98
N ALA A 236 -9.00 -8.50 -1.17
CA ALA A 236 -10.18 -8.02 -0.47
C ALA A 236 -11.42 -8.88 -0.76
N LEU A 237 -11.65 -9.28 -2.02
CA LEU A 237 -12.71 -10.21 -2.41
C LEU A 237 -12.60 -11.55 -1.65
N ALA A 238 -11.40 -12.14 -1.62
CA ALA A 238 -11.15 -13.39 -0.89
C ALA A 238 -11.38 -13.22 0.61
N CYS A 239 -10.93 -12.11 1.20
CA CYS A 239 -11.13 -11.80 2.62
C CYS A 239 -12.62 -11.72 3.01
N VAL A 240 -13.46 -11.05 2.20
CA VAL A 240 -14.91 -10.93 2.46
C VAL A 240 -15.72 -12.14 2.01
N GLY A 241 -15.08 -13.18 1.49
CA GLY A 241 -15.70 -14.45 1.09
C GLY A 241 -16.28 -14.49 -0.33
N ARG A 242 -16.02 -13.49 -1.18
CA ARG A 242 -16.37 -13.48 -2.61
C ARG A 242 -15.32 -14.28 -3.42
N LEU A 243 -15.15 -15.56 -3.09
CA LEU A 243 -14.03 -16.38 -3.56
C LEU A 243 -14.07 -16.66 -5.07
N ASP A 244 -15.25 -16.96 -5.63
CA ASP A 244 -15.42 -17.14 -7.07
C ASP A 244 -15.07 -15.88 -7.84
N ASP A 245 -15.40 -14.71 -7.30
CA ASP A 245 -15.03 -13.42 -7.89
C ASP A 245 -13.51 -13.22 -7.81
N ALA A 246 -12.91 -13.48 -6.65
CA ALA A 246 -11.47 -13.37 -6.47
C ALA A 246 -10.69 -14.23 -7.47
N MET A 247 -11.11 -15.48 -7.69
CA MET A 247 -10.47 -16.38 -8.65
C MET A 247 -10.60 -15.88 -10.10
N ARG A 248 -11.80 -15.45 -10.52
CA ARG A 248 -12.01 -14.92 -11.88
C ARG A 248 -11.16 -13.67 -12.14
N GLU A 249 -11.14 -12.74 -11.20
CA GLU A 249 -10.36 -11.51 -11.31
C GLU A 249 -8.86 -11.82 -11.29
N PHE A 250 -8.40 -12.75 -10.45
CA PHE A 250 -7.01 -13.21 -10.43
C PHE A 250 -6.58 -13.80 -11.79
N GLU A 251 -7.36 -14.72 -12.35
CA GLU A 251 -7.07 -15.35 -13.66
C GLU A 251 -7.07 -14.34 -14.80
N ASN A 252 -7.97 -13.35 -14.74
CA ASN A 252 -8.01 -12.25 -15.69
C ASN A 252 -6.76 -11.36 -15.58
N LEU A 253 -6.33 -10.99 -14.36
CA LEU A 253 -5.13 -10.18 -14.15
C LEU A 253 -3.86 -10.89 -14.64
N MET A 254 -3.80 -12.22 -14.57
CA MET A 254 -2.68 -13.00 -15.10
C MET A 254 -2.45 -12.81 -16.61
N GLN A 255 -3.45 -12.37 -17.37
CA GLN A 255 -3.30 -12.12 -18.81
C GLN A 255 -2.43 -10.89 -19.12
N TYR A 256 -2.23 -9.98 -18.17
CA TYR A 256 -1.42 -8.78 -18.37
C TYR A 256 0.08 -9.00 -18.19
N CYS A 257 0.52 -10.18 -17.74
CA CYS A 257 1.94 -10.48 -17.63
C CYS A 257 2.59 -10.61 -19.02
N ASN A 258 3.90 -10.39 -19.10
CA ASN A 258 4.60 -10.62 -20.35
C ASN A 258 4.97 -12.12 -20.53
N HIS A 259 5.60 -12.47 -21.64
CA HIS A 259 6.08 -13.85 -21.92
C HIS A 259 7.02 -14.47 -20.88
N LEU A 260 7.55 -13.70 -19.92
CA LEU A 260 8.36 -14.18 -18.79
C LEU A 260 7.54 -14.25 -17.48
N LEU A 261 6.23 -14.03 -17.55
CA LEU A 261 5.32 -13.93 -16.42
C LEU A 261 5.64 -12.77 -15.46
N LEU A 262 6.22 -11.70 -16.02
CA LEU A 262 6.58 -10.50 -15.26
C LEU A 262 5.57 -9.38 -15.49
N PHE A 263 5.32 -8.65 -14.41
CA PHE A 263 4.44 -7.49 -14.35
C PHE A 263 5.21 -6.18 -14.16
N SER A 264 4.69 -5.12 -14.78
CA SER A 264 5.04 -3.74 -14.54
C SER A 264 4.24 -3.17 -13.37
N GLU A 265 4.45 -1.90 -13.10
CA GLU A 265 3.68 -1.13 -12.14
C GLU A 265 2.27 -0.86 -12.64
N ASP A 266 2.19 -0.28 -13.84
CA ASP A 266 0.96 0.20 -14.43
C ASP A 266 0.51 -0.65 -15.60
N VAL A 267 -0.80 -0.67 -15.83
CA VAL A 267 -1.41 -1.21 -17.06
C VAL A 267 -2.40 -0.19 -17.62
N ASP A 268 -2.25 0.08 -18.91
CA ASP A 268 -3.20 0.90 -19.67
C ASP A 268 -4.53 0.16 -19.80
N GLU A 269 -5.63 0.80 -19.39
CA GLU A 269 -6.93 0.13 -19.28
C GLU A 269 -7.55 -0.26 -20.62
N GLU A 270 -7.21 0.47 -21.69
CA GLU A 270 -7.79 0.28 -23.02
C GLU A 270 -7.00 -0.74 -23.84
N THR A 271 -5.67 -0.64 -23.79
CA THR A 271 -4.76 -1.43 -24.63
C THR A 271 -4.18 -2.65 -23.91
N GLY A 272 -4.21 -2.67 -22.57
CA GLY A 272 -3.56 -3.70 -21.76
C GLY A 272 -2.02 -3.64 -21.79
N ALA A 273 -1.45 -2.55 -22.33
CA ALA A 273 -0.01 -2.35 -22.35
C ALA A 273 0.52 -2.16 -20.92
N GLN A 274 1.71 -2.70 -20.66
CA GLN A 274 2.45 -2.54 -19.40
C GLN A 274 3.30 -1.26 -19.40
N TRP A 275 3.19 -0.44 -18.35
CA TRP A 275 3.81 0.88 -18.18
C TRP A 275 4.45 1.02 -16.80
N GLY A 276 5.25 2.07 -16.57
CA GLY A 276 5.91 2.28 -15.29
C GLY A 276 7.10 1.36 -15.05
N ASN A 277 7.47 1.24 -13.78
CA ASN A 277 8.59 0.40 -13.35
C ASN A 277 8.44 -1.05 -13.84
N PHE A 278 9.52 -1.65 -14.34
CA PHE A 278 9.50 -3.02 -14.85
C PHE A 278 10.82 -3.79 -14.61
N PRO A 279 10.77 -5.03 -14.05
CA PRO A 279 9.61 -5.63 -13.38
C PRO A 279 9.34 -4.92 -12.05
N GLN A 280 8.07 -4.71 -11.70
CA GLN A 280 7.73 -4.00 -10.46
C GLN A 280 7.52 -4.96 -9.29
N ALA A 281 8.32 -4.82 -8.23
CA ALA A 281 8.29 -5.72 -7.08
C ALA A 281 6.91 -5.74 -6.40
N TYR A 282 6.29 -4.57 -6.24
CA TYR A 282 4.97 -4.44 -5.61
C TYR A 282 3.87 -5.20 -6.33
N SER A 283 3.82 -5.18 -7.66
CA SER A 283 2.86 -5.96 -8.44
C SER A 283 3.01 -7.46 -8.19
N HIS A 284 4.24 -7.96 -8.06
CA HIS A 284 4.50 -9.37 -7.76
C HIS A 284 4.20 -9.74 -6.30
N VAL A 285 4.42 -8.82 -5.34
CA VAL A 285 3.98 -9.01 -3.95
C VAL A 285 2.46 -9.10 -3.89
N GLY A 286 1.75 -8.20 -4.59
CA GLY A 286 0.29 -8.25 -4.70
C GLY A 286 -0.21 -9.58 -5.25
N LEU A 287 0.39 -10.05 -6.35
CA LEU A 287 0.10 -11.36 -6.94
C LEU A 287 0.24 -12.50 -5.93
N MET A 288 1.37 -12.57 -5.22
CA MET A 288 1.64 -13.64 -4.25
C MET A 288 0.65 -13.61 -3.09
N ASN A 289 0.34 -12.42 -2.56
CA ASN A 289 -0.61 -12.27 -1.47
C ASN A 289 -2.03 -12.68 -1.88
N ALA A 290 -2.49 -12.24 -3.07
CA ALA A 290 -3.79 -12.61 -3.61
C ALA A 290 -3.92 -14.13 -3.78
N ALA A 291 -2.92 -14.77 -4.40
CA ALA A 291 -2.88 -16.22 -4.56
C ALA A 291 -2.93 -16.96 -3.22
N TYR A 292 -2.12 -16.52 -2.25
CA TYR A 292 -2.07 -17.11 -0.90
C TYR A 292 -3.42 -17.02 -0.18
N ARG A 293 -4.10 -15.88 -0.30
CA ARG A 293 -5.40 -15.63 0.35
C ARG A 293 -6.52 -16.47 -0.24
N ILE A 294 -6.54 -16.60 -1.56
CA ILE A 294 -7.44 -17.52 -2.26
C ILE A 294 -7.17 -18.96 -1.80
N ALA A 295 -5.90 -19.38 -1.80
CA ALA A 295 -5.50 -20.73 -1.43
C ALA A 295 -5.94 -21.10 0.00
N ILE A 296 -5.71 -20.23 0.99
CA ILE A 296 -6.16 -20.48 2.37
C ILE A 296 -7.68 -20.63 2.47
N LYS A 297 -8.44 -19.84 1.71
CA LYS A 297 -9.92 -19.91 1.73
C LYS A 297 -10.46 -21.15 1.03
N LEU A 298 -9.75 -21.65 0.02
CA LEU A 298 -10.07 -22.90 -0.67
C LEU A 298 -9.64 -24.12 0.13
N ASP A 299 -8.61 -23.99 0.98
CA ASP A 299 -8.03 -25.10 1.73
C ASP A 299 -9.09 -25.74 2.64
N ARG A 300 -9.66 -26.84 2.14
CA ARG A 300 -10.50 -27.74 2.90
C ARG A 300 -9.63 -28.93 3.30
N PRO A 301 -9.64 -29.32 4.58
CA PRO A 301 -8.94 -30.52 5.00
C PRO A 301 -9.29 -31.70 4.09
N VAL A 302 -8.27 -32.43 3.60
CA VAL A 302 -8.43 -33.58 2.70
C VAL A 302 -9.30 -34.73 3.23
N PHE A 303 -9.70 -34.67 4.51
CA PHE A 303 -10.57 -35.64 5.17
C PHE A 303 -12.02 -35.15 5.35
N LEU A 304 -12.32 -33.90 4.96
CA LEU A 304 -13.68 -33.38 4.83
C LEU A 304 -14.12 -33.46 3.36
#